data_AF-A0ABD5B7N5-F1
#
_entry.id   AF-A0ABD5B7N5-F1
#
_cell.length_a   1.000
_cell.length_b   1.000
_cell.length_c   1.000
_cell.angle_alpha   90.00
_cell.angle_beta   90.00
_cell.angle_gamma   90.00
#
_symmetry.space_group_name_H-M   'P 1'
#
loop_
_entity.id
_entity.type
_entity.pdbx_description
1 polymer ?
#
loop_
_entity_poly.entity_id
_entity_poly.type
_entity_poly.pdbx_seq_one_letter_code
_entity_poly.pdbx_strand_id
1 'polypeptide(L)'
;MEKKVRIYIRIQKSRKENWKKICLEKQISLTSLIIHSVEDRILDDERRKVLDFIEKQDNIFIKIETNINQIARIVNGQRFISEKELQDFLNKLSEIETLKREQNSIFFRIYSMLGK
;
A
#
# COMPACT_ATOMS: atom_id res chain seq x y z
N MET A 1 -25.95 16.42 -4.27
CA MET A 1 -25.81 15.05 -3.72
C MET A 1 -26.85 14.16 -4.40
N GLU A 2 -26.43 13.13 -5.12
CA GLU A 2 -27.36 12.12 -5.62
C GLU A 2 -28.06 11.39 -4.47
N LYS A 3 -29.35 11.08 -4.64
CA LYS A 3 -30.14 10.37 -3.64
C LYS A 3 -29.88 8.87 -3.76
N LYS A 4 -29.63 8.21 -2.62
CA LYS A 4 -29.53 6.74 -2.56
C LYS A 4 -30.87 6.10 -2.89
N VAL A 5 -30.88 5.15 -3.82
CA VAL A 5 -32.07 4.38 -4.21
C VAL A 5 -31.92 2.93 -3.72
N ARG A 6 -33.04 2.27 -3.40
CA ARG A 6 -33.06 0.86 -3.02
C ARG A 6 -33.39 -0.01 -4.24
N ILE A 7 -32.65 -1.10 -4.40
CA ILE A 7 -32.89 -2.13 -5.42
C ILE A 7 -33.26 -3.42 -4.70
N TYR A 8 -34.31 -4.10 -5.17
CA TYR A 8 -34.72 -5.41 -4.67
C TYR A 8 -34.34 -6.48 -5.69
N ILE A 9 -33.56 -7.48 -5.27
CA ILE A 9 -33.11 -8.58 -6.12
C ILE A 9 -33.61 -9.90 -5.52
N ARG A 10 -34.27 -10.73 -6.32
CA ARG A 10 -34.66 -12.09 -5.95
C ARG A 10 -33.54 -13.05 -6.34
N ILE A 11 -33.05 -13.80 -5.36
CA ILE A 11 -32.01 -14.83 -5.55
C ILE A 11 -32.37 -16.08 -4.75
N GLN A 12 -31.77 -17.21 -5.14
CA GLN A 12 -31.85 -18.45 -4.36
C GLN A 12 -31.26 -18.26 -2.96
N LYS A 13 -31.84 -18.94 -1.96
CA LYS A 13 -31.37 -18.89 -0.56
C LYS A 13 -29.91 -19.31 -0.42
N SER A 14 -29.53 -20.42 -1.07
CA SER A 14 -28.15 -20.92 -1.08
C SER A 14 -27.14 -19.90 -1.61
N ARG A 15 -27.52 -19.15 -2.65
CA ARG A 15 -26.69 -18.07 -3.20
C ARG A 15 -26.49 -16.94 -2.20
N LYS A 16 -27.55 -16.52 -1.51
CA LYS A 16 -27.48 -15.48 -0.47
C LYS A 16 -26.57 -15.91 0.69
N GLU A 17 -26.65 -17.17 1.09
CA GLU A 17 -25.78 -17.73 2.13
C GLU A 17 -24.32 -17.74 1.70
N ASN A 18 -24.03 -18.14 0.46
CA ASN A 18 -22.67 -18.07 -0.09
C ASN A 18 -22.11 -16.65 -0.10
N TRP A 19 -22.89 -15.67 -0.55
CA TRP A 19 -22.48 -14.27 -0.55
C TRP A 19 -22.18 -13.74 0.86
N LYS A 20 -22.97 -14.16 1.86
CA LYS A 20 -22.69 -13.82 3.27
C LYS A 20 -21.38 -14.43 3.77
N LYS A 21 -21.04 -15.67 3.37
CA LYS A 21 -19.75 -16.28 3.72
C LYS A 21 -18.58 -15.47 3.16
N ILE A 22 -18.66 -15.10 1.87
CA ILE A 22 -17.66 -14.24 1.22
C ILE A 22 -17.53 -12.90 1.96
N CYS A 23 -18.65 -12.28 2.33
CA CYS A 23 -18.65 -11.02 3.09
C CYS A 23 -17.96 -11.15 4.45
N LEU A 24 -18.16 -12.28 5.15
CA LEU A 24 -17.51 -12.54 6.44
C LEU A 24 -16.00 -12.77 6.28
N GLU A 25 -15.58 -13.56 5.29
CA GLU A 25 -14.17 -13.83 5.01
C GLU A 25 -13.42 -12.55 4.61
N LYS A 26 -14.03 -11.74 3.75
CA LYS A 26 -13.44 -10.48 3.26
C LYS A 26 -13.72 -9.28 4.16
N GLN A 27 -14.54 -9.42 5.21
CA GLN A 27 -14.94 -8.32 6.10
C GLN A 27 -15.54 -7.12 5.32
N ILE A 28 -16.39 -7.41 4.34
CA ILE A 28 -17.09 -6.42 3.50
C ILE A 28 -18.61 -6.54 3.65
N SER A 29 -19.34 -5.49 3.28
CA SER A 29 -20.81 -5.54 3.27
C SER A 29 -21.34 -6.21 2.00
N LEU A 30 -22.55 -6.79 2.09
CA LEU A 30 -23.23 -7.35 0.93
C LEU A 30 -23.48 -6.30 -0.17
N THR A 31 -23.75 -5.05 0.24
CA THR A 31 -23.91 -3.92 -0.67
C THR A 31 -22.62 -3.64 -1.43
N SER A 32 -21.48 -3.56 -0.73
CA SER A 32 -20.16 -3.33 -1.33
C SER A 32 -19.79 -4.47 -2.28
N LEU A 33 -19.99 -5.73 -1.86
CA LEU A 33 -19.78 -6.90 -2.71
C LEU A 33 -20.58 -6.80 -4.02
N ILE A 34 -21.88 -6.48 -3.95
CA ILE A 34 -22.73 -6.39 -5.15
C ILE A 34 -22.33 -5.20 -6.03
N ILE A 35 -22.18 -4.01 -5.46
CA ILE A 35 -21.83 -2.81 -6.21
C ILE A 35 -20.49 -2.99 -6.92
N HIS A 36 -19.44 -3.39 -6.20
CA HIS A 36 -18.12 -3.56 -6.78
C HIS A 36 -18.06 -4.68 -7.79
N SER A 37 -18.77 -5.80 -7.58
CA SER A 37 -18.85 -6.86 -8.59
C SER A 37 -19.58 -6.42 -9.86
N VAL A 38 -20.59 -5.55 -9.76
CA VAL A 38 -21.32 -5.01 -10.92
C VAL A 38 -20.52 -3.94 -11.64
N GLU A 39 -19.77 -3.12 -10.91
CA GLU A 39 -18.96 -2.02 -11.44
C GLU A 39 -17.54 -2.47 -11.84
N ASP A 40 -17.21 -3.76 -11.74
CA ASP A 40 -15.87 -4.33 -11.96
C ASP A 40 -14.77 -3.62 -11.16
N ARG A 41 -15.10 -3.22 -9.92
CA ARG A 41 -14.20 -2.51 -9.00
C ARG A 41 -13.56 -3.48 -8.01
N ILE A 42 -12.34 -3.13 -7.60
CA ILE A 42 -11.62 -3.81 -6.52
C ILE A 42 -12.44 -3.75 -5.22
N LEU A 43 -12.48 -4.87 -4.49
CA LEU A 43 -13.23 -4.98 -3.24
C LEU A 43 -12.55 -4.19 -2.13
N ASP A 44 -13.34 -3.73 -1.16
CA ASP A 44 -12.83 -2.92 -0.05
C ASP A 44 -11.74 -3.65 0.78
N ASP A 45 -11.80 -4.99 0.87
CA ASP A 45 -10.79 -5.79 1.56
C ASP A 45 -9.43 -5.75 0.86
N GLU A 46 -9.45 -5.81 -0.47
CA GLU A 46 -8.27 -5.78 -1.32
C GLU A 46 -7.64 -4.38 -1.30
N ARG A 47 -8.48 -3.34 -1.38
CA ARG A 47 -8.03 -1.95 -1.22
C ARG A 47 -7.34 -1.75 0.12
N ARG A 48 -7.88 -2.29 1.22
CA ARG A 48 -7.28 -2.19 2.55
C ARG A 48 -5.92 -2.87 2.62
N LYS A 49 -5.79 -4.09 2.09
CA LYS A 49 -4.50 -4.81 2.03
C LYS A 49 -3.43 -4.04 1.26
N VAL A 50 -3.81 -3.38 0.16
CA VAL A 50 -2.90 -2.54 -0.61
C VAL A 50 -2.45 -1.32 0.19
N LEU A 51 -3.36 -0.64 0.89
CA LEU A 51 -3.00 0.50 1.75
C LEU A 51 -2.08 0.07 2.89
N ASP A 52 -2.39 -1.04 3.58
CA ASP A 52 -1.54 -1.59 4.66
C ASP A 52 -0.13 -1.94 4.13
N PHE A 53 -0.04 -2.45 2.91
CA PHE A 53 1.23 -2.72 2.26
C PHE A 53 2.02 -1.43 2.01
N ILE A 54 1.39 -0.40 1.44
CA ILE A 54 2.01 0.90 1.19
C ILE A 54 2.51 1.53 2.49
N GLU A 55 1.70 1.51 3.55
CA GLU A 55 2.06 2.05 4.86
C GLU A 55 3.28 1.32 5.48
N LYS A 56 3.31 -0.01 5.40
CA LYS A 56 4.48 -0.79 5.87
C LYS A 56 5.75 -0.42 5.10
N GLN A 57 5.64 -0.22 3.80
CA GLN A 57 6.77 0.19 2.98
C GLN A 57 7.27 1.59 3.34
N ASP A 58 6.36 2.55 3.56
CA ASP A 58 6.71 3.91 3.94
C ASP A 58 7.42 3.95 5.31
N ASN A 59 6.91 3.19 6.27
CA ASN A 59 7.54 3.01 7.59
C ASN A 59 8.97 2.46 7.52
N ILE A 60 9.29 1.61 6.55
CA ILE A 60 10.66 1.10 6.34
C ILE A 60 11.58 2.25 5.87
N PHE A 61 11.13 3.06 4.91
CA PHE A 61 11.93 4.18 4.39
C PHE A 61 12.14 5.27 5.45
N ILE A 62 11.15 5.55 6.30
CA ILE A 62 11.33 6.48 7.44
C ILE A 62 12.45 6.00 8.38
N LYS A 63 12.56 4.70 8.65
CA LYS A 63 13.65 4.14 9.47
C LYS A 63 15.01 4.29 8.78
N ILE A 64 15.07 4.07 7.47
CA ILE A 64 16.28 4.26 6.67
C ILE A 64 16.73 5.72 6.72
N GLU A 65 15.80 6.66 6.50
CA GLU A 65 16.06 8.10 6.57
C GLU A 65 16.57 8.52 7.96
N THR A 66 15.94 7.98 9.02
CA THR A 66 16.37 8.23 10.40
C THR A 66 17.81 7.79 10.63
N ASN A 67 18.19 6.61 10.14
CA ASN A 67 19.57 6.10 10.26
C ASN A 67 20.57 6.95 9.47
N ILE A 68 20.22 7.38 8.25
CA ILE A 68 21.01 8.31 7.43
C ILE A 68 21.28 9.60 8.21
N ASN A 69 20.22 10.18 8.79
CA ASN A 69 20.31 11.41 9.56
C ASN A 69 21.17 11.25 10.83
N GLN A 70 21.10 10.09 11.48
CA GLN A 70 21.96 9.78 12.63
C GLN A 70 23.43 9.71 12.23
N ILE A 71 23.76 9.02 11.13
CA ILE A 71 25.13 8.94 10.60
C ILE A 71 25.65 10.34 10.28
N ALA A 72 24.85 11.15 9.58
CA ALA A 72 25.23 12.53 9.24
C ALA A 72 25.55 13.38 10.49
N ARG A 73 24.75 13.24 11.57
CA ARG A 73 25.03 13.91 12.85
C ARG A 73 26.34 13.46 13.49
N ILE A 74 26.63 12.16 13.47
CA ILE A 74 27.87 11.61 14.05
C ILE A 74 29.09 12.17 13.30
N VAL A 75 29.06 12.12 11.97
CA VAL A 75 30.15 12.62 11.11
C VAL A 75 30.39 14.12 11.34
N ASN A 76 29.31 14.91 11.35
CA ASN A 76 29.40 16.35 11.60
C ASN A 76 29.93 16.68 13.01
N GLY A 77 29.65 15.83 14.00
CA GLY A 77 30.13 15.99 15.38
C GLY A 77 31.60 15.59 15.56
N GLN A 78 32.04 14.49 14.93
CA GLN A 78 33.40 13.97 15.04
C GLN A 78 34.40 14.72 14.14
N ARG A 79 33.93 15.47 13.13
CA ARG A 79 34.74 16.20 12.12
C ARG A 79 35.76 15.32 11.38
N PHE A 80 35.62 14.01 11.45
CA PHE A 80 36.47 13.05 10.78
C PHE A 80 35.61 11.86 10.34
N ILE A 81 35.68 11.53 9.06
CA ILE A 81 35.15 10.31 8.45
C ILE A 81 36.25 9.78 7.54
N SER A 82 36.52 8.48 7.59
CA SER A 82 37.48 7.91 6.64
C SER A 82 36.88 7.90 5.23
N GLU A 83 37.74 8.03 4.22
CA GLU A 83 37.32 7.97 2.82
C GLU A 83 36.58 6.66 2.48
N LYS A 84 36.99 5.56 3.12
CA LYS A 84 36.33 4.25 2.99
C LYS A 84 34.90 4.27 3.53
N GLU A 85 34.69 4.79 4.74
CA GLU A 85 33.35 4.88 5.35
C GLU A 85 32.44 5.81 4.55
N LEU A 86 32.98 6.91 4.03
CA LEU A 86 32.25 7.82 3.17
C LEU A 86 31.81 7.12 1.88
N GLN A 87 32.70 6.35 1.25
CA GLN A 87 32.33 5.60 0.05
C GLN A 87 31.31 4.50 0.31
N ASP A 88 31.46 3.73 1.39
CA ASP A 88 30.48 2.73 1.78
C ASP A 88 29.09 3.35 2.02
N PHE A 89 29.05 4.55 2.60
CA PHE A 89 27.82 5.31 2.80
C PHE A 89 27.20 5.78 1.48
N LEU A 90 28.00 6.36 0.58
CA LEU A 90 27.54 6.80 -0.74
C LEU A 90 27.00 5.63 -1.59
N ASN A 91 27.68 4.48 -1.55
CA ASN A 91 27.23 3.27 -2.23
C ASN A 91 25.84 2.81 -1.72
N LYS A 92 25.64 2.79 -0.39
CA LYS A 92 24.35 2.46 0.20
C LYS A 92 23.26 3.48 -0.15
N LEU A 93 23.60 4.77 -0.19
CA LEU A 93 22.66 5.81 -0.62
C LEU A 93 22.21 5.60 -2.07
N SER A 94 23.14 5.27 -2.97
CA SER A 94 22.83 4.95 -4.37
C SER A 94 21.93 3.72 -4.50
N GLU A 95 22.15 2.70 -3.67
CA GLU A 95 21.29 1.51 -3.61
C GLU A 95 19.87 1.88 -3.14
N ILE A 96 19.75 2.68 -2.09
CA ILE A 96 18.46 3.17 -1.57
C ILE A 96 17.71 3.99 -2.63
N GLU A 97 18.41 4.83 -3.37
CA GLU A 97 17.82 5.61 -4.47
C GLU A 97 17.23 4.68 -5.53
N THR A 98 17.97 3.63 -5.91
CA THR A 98 17.51 2.62 -6.87
C THR A 98 16.24 1.92 -6.38
N LEU A 99 16.26 1.44 -5.13
CA LEU A 99 15.11 0.78 -4.50
C LEU A 99 13.88 1.70 -4.44
N LYS A 100 14.08 3.00 -4.19
CA LYS A 100 12.98 3.97 -4.16
C LYS A 100 12.35 4.17 -5.55
N ARG A 101 13.15 4.19 -6.62
CA ARG A 101 12.64 4.26 -8.00
C ARG A 101 11.81 3.03 -8.36
N GLU A 102 12.29 1.84 -8.00
CA GLU A 102 11.56 0.58 -8.21
C GLU A 102 10.24 0.55 -7.44
N GLN A 103 10.26 0.96 -6.16
CA GLN A 103 9.05 1.10 -5.36
C GLN A 103 8.03 2.04 -6.02
N ASN A 104 8.47 3.22 -6.46
CA ASN A 104 7.57 4.20 -7.09
C ASN A 104 6.95 3.65 -8.38
N SER A 105 7.71 2.88 -9.17
CA SER A 105 7.19 2.17 -10.35
C SER A 105 6.12 1.15 -9.98
N ILE A 106 6.34 0.37 -8.91
CA ILE A 106 5.34 -0.58 -8.38
C ILE A 106 4.08 0.16 -7.92
N PHE A 107 4.22 1.25 -7.16
CA PHE A 107 3.08 2.05 -6.70
C PHE A 107 2.30 2.66 -7.86
N PHE A 108 2.97 3.12 -8.91
CA PHE A 108 2.30 3.61 -10.11
C PHE A 108 1.48 2.50 -10.79
N ARG A 109 2.03 1.28 -10.90
CA ARG A 109 1.31 0.12 -11.42
C ARG A 109 0.10 -0.21 -10.55
N ILE A 110 0.25 -0.24 -9.23
CA ILE A 110 -0.85 -0.47 -8.29
C ILE A 110 -1.94 0.59 -8.47
N TYR A 111 -1.58 1.87 -8.55
CA TYR A 111 -2.53 2.95 -8.78
C TYR A 111 -3.27 2.80 -10.11
N SER A 112 -2.56 2.42 -11.18
CA SER A 112 -3.18 2.18 -12.49
C SER A 112 -4.17 0.99 -12.51
N MET A 113 -4.00 0.02 -11.60
CA MET A 113 -4.94 -1.09 -11.41
C MET A 113 -6.13 -0.69 -10.52
N LEU A 114 -5.94 0.28 -9.60
CA LEU A 114 -6.99 0.79 -8.70
C LEU A 114 -7.86 1.88 -9.32
N GLY A 115 -7.32 2.64 -10.29
CA GLY A 115 -7.99 3.78 -10.94
C GLY A 115 -8.80 3.42 -12.19
N LYS A 116 -8.87 2.13 -12.53
CA LYS A 116 -9.84 1.58 -13.50
C LYS A 116 -11.08 1.13 -12.75
#